data_AF-A0A920RYX4-F1
#
_entry.id   AF-A0A920RYX4-F1
#
_cell.length_a   1.000
_cell.length_b   1.000
_cell.length_c   1.000
_cell.angle_alpha   90.00
_cell.angle_beta   90.00
_cell.angle_gamma   90.00
#
_symmetry.space_group_name_H-M   'P 1'
#
loop_
_entity.id
_entity.type
_entity.pdbx_description
1 polymer ?
#
loop_
_entity_poly.entity_id
_entity_poly.type
_entity_poly.pdbx_seq_one_letter_code
_entity_poly.pdbx_strand_id
1 'polypeptide(L)'
;MGIIDPDVYMPCEGRFFLPNYSRPFNDWSVHGPVNVLRAIQASCDVYFYEIATEKGIDKMSHFLKQFNLGAPTQVDIGLKKMV
;
A
#
# COMPACT_ATOMS: atom_id res chain seq x y z
N MET A 1 13.16 -8.53 -4.93
CA MET A 1 11.93 -7.73 -5.09
C MET A 1 12.02 -6.97 -6.40
N GLY A 2 11.48 -7.53 -7.46
CA GLY A 2 11.26 -6.84 -8.72
C GLY A 2 9.89 -7.28 -9.19
N ILE A 3 8.86 -6.54 -8.80
CA ILE A 3 7.46 -6.95 -9.04
C ILE A 3 6.55 -5.76 -9.39
N ILE A 4 7.12 -4.58 -9.59
CA ILE A 4 6.40 -3.39 -10.04
C ILE A 4 7.22 -2.81 -11.19
N ASP A 5 6.62 -2.80 -12.37
CA ASP A 5 7.18 -2.15 -13.55
C ASP A 5 6.87 -0.65 -13.45
N PRO A 6 7.89 0.24 -13.39
CA PRO A 6 7.67 1.68 -13.26
C PRO A 6 7.00 2.31 -14.49
N ASP A 7 6.99 1.62 -15.63
CA ASP A 7 6.39 2.10 -16.88
C ASP A 7 4.94 1.62 -17.05
N VAL A 8 4.44 0.79 -16.13
CA VAL A 8 3.04 0.35 -16.11
C VAL A 8 2.17 1.37 -15.37
N TYR A 9 1.12 1.83 -16.06
CA TYR A 9 0.11 2.74 -15.52
C TYR A 9 -1.19 1.99 -15.20
N MET A 10 -1.76 2.30 -14.04
CA MET A 10 -3.05 1.80 -13.59
C MET A 10 -4.05 2.96 -13.50
N PRO A 11 -5.32 2.76 -13.88
CA PRO A 11 -6.32 3.82 -13.75
C PRO A 11 -6.74 4.00 -12.28
N CYS A 12 -6.73 5.23 -11.80
CA CYS A 12 -7.35 5.62 -10.54
C CYS A 12 -8.61 6.46 -10.79
N GLU A 13 -9.78 5.85 -10.60
CA GLU A 13 -11.10 6.50 -10.64
C GLU A 13 -11.59 6.95 -9.24
N GLY A 14 -10.70 6.90 -8.24
CA GLY A 14 -10.99 7.30 -6.86
C GLY A 14 -11.66 6.22 -6.01
N ARG A 15 -11.88 5.02 -6.57
CA ARG A 15 -12.47 3.87 -5.87
C ARG A 15 -11.86 2.56 -6.36
N PHE A 16 -11.68 1.63 -5.43
CA PHE A 16 -11.22 0.27 -5.65
C PHE A 16 -12.25 -0.74 -5.12
N PHE A 17 -12.45 -1.85 -5.83
CA PHE A 17 -13.38 -2.91 -5.44
C PHE A 17 -12.63 -4.21 -5.21
N LEU A 18 -12.75 -4.77 -4.01
CA LEU A 18 -12.26 -6.12 -3.75
C LEU A 18 -13.20 -7.15 -4.38
N PRO A 19 -12.66 -8.24 -4.98
CA PRO A 19 -13.49 -9.34 -5.46
C PRO A 19 -14.37 -9.89 -4.33
N ASN A 20 -15.65 -10.14 -4.64
CA ASN A 20 -16.65 -10.64 -3.69
C ASN A 20 -16.96 -9.72 -2.50
N TYR A 21 -16.66 -8.42 -2.61
CA TYR A 21 -17.00 -7.43 -1.59
C TYR A 21 -17.74 -6.24 -2.22
N SER A 22 -18.90 -5.89 -1.67
CA SER A 22 -19.82 -4.94 -2.30
C SER A 22 -19.47 -3.47 -2.04
N ARG A 23 -18.74 -3.17 -0.96
CA ARG A 23 -18.39 -1.80 -0.57
C ARG A 23 -17.05 -1.40 -1.21
N PRO A 24 -16.95 -0.23 -1.86
CA PRO A 24 -15.69 0.27 -2.38
C PRO A 24 -14.74 0.73 -1.27
N PHE A 25 -13.46 0.68 -1.57
CA PHE A 25 -12.39 1.39 -0.86
C PHE A 25 -12.12 2.67 -1.62
N ASN A 26 -12.37 3.81 -0.98
CA ASN A 26 -12.22 5.11 -1.64
C ASN A 26 -10.78 5.58 -1.51
N ASP A 27 -10.32 6.28 -2.54
CA ASP A 27 -9.14 7.13 -2.50
C ASP A 27 -9.54 8.53 -2.01
N TRP A 28 -8.57 9.32 -1.56
CA TRP A 28 -8.80 10.71 -1.17
C TRP A 28 -9.11 11.62 -2.37
N SER A 29 -8.72 11.22 -3.59
CA SER A 29 -9.00 11.95 -4.83
C SER A 29 -9.02 11.03 -6.07
N VAL A 30 -9.38 11.60 -7.21
CA VAL A 30 -9.25 10.96 -8.52
C VAL A 30 -7.92 11.38 -9.15
N HIS A 31 -7.01 10.42 -9.33
CA HIS A 31 -5.65 10.67 -9.81
C HIS A 31 -5.43 10.42 -11.31
N GLY A 32 -6.39 9.77 -11.98
CA GLY A 32 -6.27 9.33 -13.37
C GLY A 32 -5.27 8.17 -13.52
N PRO A 33 -4.64 7.99 -14.69
CA PRO A 33 -3.58 7.01 -14.86
C PRO A 33 -2.37 7.30 -13.95
N VAL A 34 -1.95 6.31 -13.16
CA VAL A 34 -0.85 6.39 -12.20
C VAL A 34 0.12 5.22 -12.36
N ASN A 35 1.42 5.50 -12.43
CA ASN A 35 2.48 4.52 -12.25
C ASN A 35 3.05 4.61 -10.83
N VAL A 36 4.02 3.76 -10.46
CA VAL A 36 4.58 3.74 -9.09
C VAL A 36 5.13 5.09 -8.64
N LEU A 37 5.80 5.83 -9.52
CA LEU A 37 6.36 7.14 -9.18
C LEU A 37 5.25 8.14 -8.88
N ARG A 38 4.25 8.23 -9.76
CA ARG A 38 3.11 9.14 -9.58
C ARG A 38 2.25 8.72 -8.38
N ALA A 39 2.08 7.43 -8.13
CA ALA A 39 1.34 6.91 -6.98
C ALA A 39 1.99 7.32 -5.66
N ILE A 40 3.33 7.32 -5.57
CA ILE A 40 4.06 7.84 -4.40
C ILE A 40 3.91 9.36 -4.30
N GLN A 41 4.07 10.10 -5.41
CA GLN A 41 3.99 11.57 -5.43
C GLN A 41 2.60 12.09 -5.03
N ALA A 42 1.54 11.44 -5.50
CA ALA A 42 0.15 11.83 -5.26
C ALA A 42 -0.48 11.05 -4.10
N SER A 43 0.25 10.13 -3.45
CA SER A 43 -0.28 9.26 -2.41
C SER A 43 -1.60 8.58 -2.82
N CYS A 44 -1.62 7.95 -4.00
CA CYS A 44 -2.83 7.35 -4.58
C CYS A 44 -3.17 6.01 -3.91
N ASP A 45 -4.29 5.96 -3.18
CA ASP A 45 -4.73 4.77 -2.46
C ASP A 45 -5.13 3.62 -3.40
N VAL A 46 -5.82 3.91 -4.52
CA VAL A 46 -6.24 2.86 -5.49
C VAL A 46 -5.05 2.04 -5.95
N TYR A 47 -3.94 2.70 -6.29
CA TYR A 47 -2.72 2.02 -6.72
C TYR A 47 -2.17 1.08 -5.64
N PHE A 48 -2.13 1.53 -4.38
CA PHE A 48 -1.65 0.68 -3.28
C PHE A 48 -2.62 -0.46 -2.95
N TYR A 49 -3.93 -0.28 -3.13
CA TYR A 49 -4.91 -1.36 -2.98
C TYR A 49 -4.78 -2.45 -4.06
N GLU A 50 -4.59 -2.05 -5.32
CA GLU A 50 -4.30 -2.96 -6.44
C GLU A 50 -3.06 -3.81 -6.13
N ILE A 51 -1.94 -3.17 -5.80
CA ILE A 51 -0.68 -3.85 -5.51
C ILE A 51 -0.79 -4.75 -4.26
N ALA A 52 -1.43 -4.28 -3.18
CA ALA A 52 -1.60 -5.09 -1.98
C ALA A 52 -2.44 -6.35 -2.25
N THR A 53 -3.48 -6.22 -3.07
CA THR A 53 -4.34 -7.34 -3.47
C THR A 53 -3.58 -8.34 -4.35
N GLU A 54 -2.77 -7.86 -5.30
CA GLU A 54 -1.98 -8.70 -6.20
C GLU A 54 -0.85 -9.45 -5.46
N LYS A 55 -0.13 -8.77 -4.54
CA LYS A 55 1.01 -9.39 -3.83
C LYS A 55 0.57 -10.27 -2.67
N GLY A 56 -0.57 -9.96 -2.05
CA GLY A 56 -1.11 -10.69 -0.91
C GLY A 56 -0.44 -10.34 0.42
N ILE A 57 -1.17 -10.62 1.52
CA ILE A 57 -0.81 -10.21 2.87
C ILE A 57 0.48 -10.86 3.39
N ASP A 58 0.74 -12.12 3.06
CA ASP A 58 1.91 -12.84 3.58
C ASP A 58 3.22 -12.25 3.07
N LYS A 59 3.30 -11.96 1.76
CA LYS A 59 4.48 -11.32 1.15
C LYS A 59 4.68 -9.91 1.69
N MET A 60 3.59 -9.16 1.83
CA MET A 60 3.64 -7.81 2.39
C MET A 60 4.08 -7.83 3.86
N SER A 61 3.51 -8.70 4.70
CA SER A 61 3.89 -8.85 6.10
C SER A 61 5.36 -9.25 6.24
N HIS A 62 5.82 -10.22 5.44
CA HIS A 62 7.22 -10.63 5.44
C HIS A 62 8.16 -9.47 5.05
N PHE A 63 7.80 -8.72 4.01
CA PHE A 63 8.58 -7.56 3.58
C PHE A 63 8.61 -6.45 4.65
N LEU A 64 7.45 -6.06 5.19
CA LEU A 64 7.35 -4.98 6.18
C LEU A 64 8.07 -5.31 7.50
N LYS A 65 8.18 -6.60 7.87
CA LYS A 65 8.99 -7.03 9.02
C LYS A 65 10.47 -6.70 8.86
N GLN A 66 11.00 -6.66 7.63
CA GLN A 66 12.39 -6.24 7.38
C GLN A 66 12.60 -4.75 7.70
N PHE A 67 11.53 -3.96 7.76
CA PHE A 67 11.52 -2.56 8.20
C PHE A 67 11.16 -2.41 9.69
N ASN A 68 11.19 -3.51 10.46
CA ASN A 68 10.81 -3.57 11.88
C ASN A 68 9.38 -3.09 12.18
N LEU A 69 8.49 -3.08 11.19
CA LEU A 69 7.08 -2.79 11.43
C LEU A 69 6.44 -3.90 12.26
N GLY A 70 5.78 -3.51 13.35
CA GLY A 70 5.23 -4.44 14.35
C GLY A 70 6.24 -4.91 15.40
N ALA A 71 7.49 -4.41 15.38
CA ALA A 71 8.50 -4.69 16.39
C ALA A 71 8.87 -3.41 17.17
N PRO A 72 9.35 -3.53 18.43
CA PRO A 72 9.90 -2.40 19.16
C PRO A 72 11.07 -1.77 18.40
N THR A 73 11.13 -0.45 18.36
CA THR A 73 12.18 0.31 17.64
C THR A 73 13.56 0.21 18.29
N GLN A 74 13.65 -0.36 19.50
CA GLN A 74 14.88 -0.47 20.31
C GLN A 74 15.54 0.88 20.65
N VAL A 75 14.84 1.98 20.42
CA VAL A 75 15.27 3.31 20.86
C VAL A 75 15.01 3.42 22.35
N ASP A 76 16.01 3.91 23.10
CA ASP A 76 15.92 4.16 24.53
C ASP A 76 15.10 5.43 24.81
N ILE A 77 13.81 5.36 24.47
CA ILE A 77 12.80 6.32 24.86
C ILE A 77 11.98 5.68 25.97
N GLY A 78 12.08 6.26 27.16
CA GLY A 78 11.23 5.89 28.29
C GLY A 78 9.77 6.22 27.95
N LEU A 79 9.07 5.29 27.31
CA LEU A 79 7.65 4.95 27.44
C LEU A 79 7.24 4.04 26.27
N LYS A 80 7.03 2.76 26.61
CA LYS A 80 6.44 1.73 25.77
C LYS A 80 5.08 2.16 25.21
N LYS A 81 4.85 1.88 23.92
CA LYS A 81 3.62 1.17 23.55
C LYS A 81 4.01 -0.24 23.09
N MET A 82 3.95 -1.15 24.07
CA MET A 82 3.87 -2.58 23.84
C MET A 82 2.38 -2.95 23.85
N VAL A 83 1.74 -2.92 22.69
CA VAL A 83 0.65 -3.82 22.29
C VAL A 83 0.71 -3.91 20.78
#